data_AF-A0A1D2MSK1-F1
#
_entry.id   AF-A0A1D2MSK1-F1
#
_cell.length_a   1.000
_cell.length_b   1.000
_cell.length_c   1.000
_cell.angle_alpha   90.00
_cell.angle_beta   90.00
_cell.angle_gamma   90.00
#
_symmetry.space_group_name_H-M   'P 1'
#
loop_
_entity.id
_entity.type
_entity.pdbx_description
1 polymer ?
#
loop_
_entity_poly.entity_id
_entity_poly.type
_entity_poly.pdbx_seq_one_letter_code
_entity_poly.pdbx_strand_id
1 'polypeptide(L)'
;MATLCSICQDYLTERPQALRAEEDVIMCALTCGHLFHRVCVSQWFNRALRWSWWANLIFYFIRDGICPCCKKNVSLNNALRVYPTGDEEGDRMVRQDRDLKKVTEENLRLHAQQEELRQQLQRARSTLEEEVVAHDILKMEYGQAASRCETMQNELQDGKDMKLAIENSYKSALEKSEGEKTDALQRLTEMETQHDDTLGQVQQLKKMVEKLQLQDARRRQENQYLQASLFSKDAGMEKLPGKQGASKPTAGRLLMNGRGLSEIDAEPELVAF
;
A
#
# COMPACT_ATOMS: atom_id res chain seq x y z
N MET A 1 -7.75 49.08 62.45
CA MET A 1 -7.38 47.66 62.62
C MET A 1 -8.66 46.89 62.87
N ALA A 2 -8.96 45.88 62.05
CA ALA A 2 -10.14 45.08 62.26
C ALA A 2 -9.95 44.17 63.49
N THR A 3 -10.88 44.24 64.43
CA THR A 3 -10.84 43.41 65.64
C THR A 3 -11.61 42.13 65.38
N LEU A 4 -10.94 40.98 65.47
CA LEU A 4 -11.54 39.65 65.24
C LEU A 4 -11.84 38.96 66.57
N CYS A 5 -12.93 38.19 66.62
CA CYS A 5 -13.22 37.35 67.76
C CYS A 5 -12.33 36.12 67.71
N SER A 6 -11.52 35.88 68.74
CA SER A 6 -10.60 34.74 68.75
C SER A 6 -11.28 33.37 68.86
N ILE A 7 -12.60 33.30 69.05
CA ILE A 7 -13.36 32.03 69.09
C ILE A 7 -13.88 31.67 67.70
N CYS A 8 -14.62 32.56 67.02
CA CYS A 8 -15.21 32.27 65.71
C CYS A 8 -14.41 32.79 64.52
N GLN A 9 -13.36 33.58 64.77
CA GLN A 9 -12.55 34.26 63.75
C GLN A 9 -13.33 35.26 62.87
N ASP A 10 -14.58 35.58 63.23
CA ASP A 10 -15.37 36.64 62.59
C ASP A 10 -15.00 38.02 63.14
N TYR A 11 -15.32 39.07 62.39
CA TYR A 11 -15.20 40.46 62.84
C TYR A 11 -16.07 40.71 64.07
N LEU A 12 -15.51 41.34 65.09
CA LEU A 12 -16.21 41.65 66.34
C LEU A 12 -17.34 42.67 66.15
N THR A 13 -17.28 43.43 65.06
CA THR A 13 -18.31 44.36 64.59
C THR A 13 -19.43 43.68 63.82
N GLU A 14 -19.20 42.47 63.30
CA GLU A 14 -20.21 41.70 62.59
C GLU A 14 -20.91 40.70 63.52
N ARG A 15 -22.15 40.37 63.18
CA ARG A 15 -22.93 39.35 63.89
C ARG A 15 -22.30 37.97 63.63
N PRO A 16 -21.95 37.19 64.66
CA PRO A 16 -21.57 35.79 64.49
C PRO A 16 -22.64 35.03 63.72
N GLN A 17 -22.25 34.22 62.73
CA GLN A 17 -23.20 33.42 61.93
C GLN A 17 -24.08 32.48 62.77
N ALA A 18 -23.67 32.19 64.01
CA ALA A 18 -24.39 31.31 64.95
C ALA A 18 -25.58 31.98 65.68
N LEU A 19 -25.83 33.28 65.51
CA LEU A 19 -26.93 33.98 66.19
C LEU A 19 -28.19 34.10 65.30
N ARG A 20 -29.36 33.78 65.87
CA ARG A 20 -30.67 34.12 65.27
C ARG A 20 -30.93 35.64 65.37
N ALA A 21 -31.79 36.15 64.49
CA ALA A 21 -32.07 37.57 64.29
C ALA A 21 -32.61 38.27 65.56
N GLU A 22 -32.28 39.56 65.70
CA GLU A 22 -32.73 40.56 66.70
C GLU A 22 -31.89 40.82 67.98
N GLU A 23 -30.90 40.02 68.35
CA GLU A 23 -29.98 40.41 69.45
C GLU A 23 -28.87 41.39 69.01
N ASP A 24 -28.56 42.39 69.85
CA ASP A 24 -27.45 43.35 69.68
C ASP A 24 -26.08 42.64 69.63
N VAL A 25 -25.19 43.10 68.74
CA VAL A 25 -23.79 42.66 68.69
C VAL A 25 -23.04 43.23 69.88
N ILE A 26 -23.00 42.47 70.97
CA ILE A 26 -22.27 42.86 72.18
C ILE A 26 -20.89 42.23 72.14
N MET A 27 -19.84 43.06 72.11
CA MET A 27 -18.48 42.59 72.33
C MET A 27 -18.18 42.58 73.83
N CYS A 28 -17.36 41.63 74.27
CA CYS A 28 -16.90 41.54 75.65
C CYS A 28 -15.38 41.51 75.68
N ALA A 29 -14.78 42.44 76.42
CA ALA A 29 -13.39 42.34 76.85
C ALA A 29 -13.34 41.63 78.19
N LEU A 30 -12.65 40.49 78.25
CA LEU A 30 -12.39 39.82 79.53
C LEU A 30 -11.32 40.61 80.30
N THR A 31 -11.23 40.39 81.62
CA THR A 31 -10.23 41.06 82.48
C THR A 31 -8.77 40.80 82.05
N CYS A 32 -8.54 39.76 81.24
CA CYS A 32 -7.26 39.47 80.62
C CYS A 32 -6.98 40.26 79.32
N GLY A 33 -7.85 41.18 78.91
CA GLY A 33 -7.70 42.05 77.74
C GLY A 33 -8.16 41.46 76.41
N HIS A 34 -8.56 40.19 76.36
CA HIS A 34 -9.00 39.54 75.11
C HIS A 34 -10.47 39.88 74.79
N LEU A 35 -10.72 40.16 73.50
CA LEU A 35 -12.03 40.54 72.97
C LEU A 35 -12.74 39.37 72.29
N PHE A 36 -14.02 39.22 72.57
CA PHE A 36 -14.88 38.20 71.99
C PHE A 36 -16.28 38.75 71.72
N HIS A 37 -17.04 38.11 70.83
CA HIS A 37 -18.49 38.29 70.87
C HIS A 37 -19.00 37.71 72.19
N ARG A 38 -19.90 38.43 72.85
CA ARG A 38 -20.52 38.03 74.12
C ARG A 38 -21.11 36.62 74.04
N VAL A 39 -21.70 36.28 72.90
CA VAL A 39 -22.34 34.98 72.67
C VAL A 39 -21.29 33.87 72.59
N CYS A 40 -20.20 34.08 71.84
CA CYS A 40 -19.13 33.10 71.73
C CYS A 40 -18.50 32.79 73.09
N VAL A 41 -18.20 33.81 73.89
CA VAL A 41 -17.61 33.61 75.23
C VAL A 41 -18.62 33.04 76.23
N SER A 42 -19.89 33.44 76.17
CA SER A 42 -20.94 32.88 77.03
C SER A 42 -21.17 31.40 76.74
N GLN A 43 -21.20 31.01 75.46
CA GLN A 43 -21.29 29.61 75.07
C GLN A 43 -20.06 28.81 75.52
N TRP A 44 -18.85 29.37 75.39
CA TRP A 44 -17.63 28.72 75.87
C TRP A 44 -17.69 28.40 77.37
N PHE A 45 -18.15 29.35 78.18
CA PHE A 45 -18.24 29.19 79.65
C PHE A 45 -19.34 28.19 80.01
N ASN A 46 -20.47 28.23 79.30
CA ASN A 46 -21.56 27.27 79.49
C ASN A 46 -21.19 25.84 79.03
N ARG A 47 -20.28 25.68 78.07
CA ARG A 47 -19.82 24.37 77.60
C ARG A 47 -18.93 23.67 78.63
N ALA A 48 -18.15 24.44 79.40
CA ALA A 48 -17.32 23.91 80.49
C ALA A 48 -18.15 23.33 81.66
N LEU A 49 -19.40 23.75 81.81
CA LEU A 49 -20.32 23.31 82.88
C LEU A 49 -21.06 21.99 82.56
N ARG A 50 -20.85 21.40 81.38
CA ARG A 50 -21.61 20.23 80.90
C ARG A 50 -21.09 18.87 81.41
N TRP A 51 -20.06 18.85 82.26
CA TRP A 51 -19.35 17.64 82.69
C TRP A 51 -19.80 17.04 84.04
N SER A 52 -20.79 17.61 84.73
CA SER A 52 -21.35 17.00 85.96
C SER A 52 -22.75 17.54 86.28
N TRP A 53 -23.75 16.66 86.38
CA TRP A 53 -25.12 17.04 86.76
C TRP A 53 -25.21 17.62 88.19
N TRP A 54 -24.30 17.23 89.09
CA TRP A 54 -24.25 17.71 90.48
C TRP A 54 -23.57 19.08 90.62
N ALA A 55 -22.75 19.50 89.63
CA ALA A 55 -22.12 20.81 89.62
C ALA A 55 -23.10 21.95 89.26
N ASN A 56 -24.22 21.65 88.61
CA ASN A 56 -25.19 22.65 88.15
C ASN A 56 -25.85 23.43 89.31
N LEU A 57 -26.10 22.82 90.47
CA LEU A 57 -26.80 23.50 91.57
C LEU A 57 -25.91 24.52 92.32
N ILE A 58 -24.59 24.26 92.40
CA ILE A 58 -23.62 25.13 93.10
C ILE A 58 -23.08 26.21 92.15
N PHE A 59 -22.93 25.91 90.85
CA PHE A 59 -22.36 26.84 89.87
C PHE A 59 -23.35 27.82 89.25
N TYR A 60 -24.65 27.74 89.54
CA TYR A 60 -25.61 28.77 89.11
C TYR A 60 -25.22 30.18 89.61
N PHE A 61 -24.42 30.26 90.68
CA PHE A 61 -23.91 31.51 91.26
C PHE A 61 -22.47 31.88 90.86
N ILE A 62 -21.69 30.98 90.24
CA ILE A 62 -20.28 31.21 89.90
C ILE A 62 -20.11 31.21 88.37
N ARG A 63 -20.24 32.39 87.75
CA ARG A 63 -19.98 32.62 86.30
C ARG A 63 -18.50 32.85 85.98
N ASP A 64 -17.63 32.11 86.63
CA ASP A 64 -16.18 32.18 86.40
C ASP A 64 -15.75 31.07 85.43
N GLY A 65 -14.97 31.45 84.42
CA GLY A 65 -14.52 30.54 83.36
C GLY A 65 -13.07 30.80 82.96
N ILE A 66 -12.53 29.91 82.14
CA ILE A 66 -11.15 30.01 81.65
C ILE A 66 -11.15 30.72 80.30
N CYS A 67 -10.37 31.80 80.18
CA CYS A 67 -10.22 32.54 78.92
C CYS A 67 -9.76 31.58 77.79
N PRO A 68 -10.45 31.54 76.63
CA PRO A 68 -10.06 30.66 75.52
C PRO A 68 -8.62 30.88 75.03
N CYS A 69 -8.15 32.13 75.01
CA CYS A 69 -6.86 32.51 74.45
C CYS A 69 -5.70 32.28 75.41
N CYS A 70 -5.76 32.88 76.60
CA CYS A 70 -4.62 32.90 77.53
C CYS A 70 -4.78 31.99 78.76
N LYS A 71 -5.87 31.22 78.82
CA LYS A 71 -6.17 30.25 79.89
C LYS A 71 -6.20 30.82 81.31
N LYS A 72 -6.31 32.14 81.48
CA LYS A 72 -6.47 32.79 82.79
C LYS A 72 -7.92 32.64 83.28
N ASN A 73 -8.10 32.48 84.59
CA ASN A 73 -9.42 32.51 85.22
C ASN A 73 -9.99 33.93 85.12
N VAL A 74 -11.20 34.03 84.58
CA VAL A 74 -11.86 35.29 84.26
C VAL A 74 -13.37 35.13 84.50
N SER A 75 -13.99 36.18 85.04
CA SER A 75 -15.43 36.18 85.27
C SER A 75 -16.16 36.85 84.12
N LEU A 76 -17.27 36.27 83.65
CA LEU A 76 -18.13 36.94 82.67
C LEU A 76 -18.83 38.16 83.28
N ASN A 77 -19.01 38.18 84.61
CA ASN A 77 -19.63 39.30 85.32
C ASN A 77 -18.71 40.54 85.35
N ASN A 78 -17.40 40.34 85.28
CA ASN A 78 -16.38 41.40 85.24
C ASN A 78 -15.95 41.73 83.80
N ALA A 79 -16.62 41.17 82.79
CA ALA A 79 -16.31 41.46 81.40
C ALA A 79 -16.84 42.85 81.04
N LEU A 80 -15.98 43.68 80.45
CA LEU A 80 -16.38 44.99 79.93
C LEU A 80 -17.18 44.79 78.66
N ARG A 81 -18.42 45.28 78.63
CA ARG A 81 -19.18 45.36 77.38
C ARG A 81 -18.60 46.47 76.53
N VAL A 82 -18.14 46.11 75.34
CA VAL A 82 -17.64 47.03 74.34
C VAL A 82 -18.72 47.13 73.26
N TYR A 83 -19.20 48.34 73.02
CA TYR A 83 -20.05 48.62 71.87
C TYR A 83 -19.15 49.13 70.77
N PRO A 84 -19.00 48.40 69.66
CA PRO A 84 -18.28 48.94 68.53
C PRO A 84 -19.05 50.15 68.01
N THR A 85 -18.44 51.33 68.04
CA THR A 85 -18.88 52.41 67.18
C THR A 85 -18.51 52.01 65.77
N GLY A 86 -19.50 51.57 64.98
CA GLY A 86 -19.31 51.31 63.56
C GLY A 86 -18.91 52.61 62.88
N ASP A 87 -17.65 52.71 62.48
CA ASP A 87 -17.22 53.73 61.54
C ASP A 87 -17.50 53.21 60.13
N GLU A 88 -17.95 54.10 59.23
CA GLU A 88 -18.25 53.70 57.85
C GLU A 88 -17.04 53.06 57.14
N GLU A 89 -15.84 53.38 57.58
CA GLU A 89 -14.58 52.82 57.08
C GLU A 89 -14.43 51.33 57.41
N GLY A 90 -14.78 50.90 58.63
CA GLY A 90 -14.80 49.49 59.02
C GLY A 90 -15.76 48.67 58.15
N ASP A 91 -16.97 49.18 57.96
CA ASP A 91 -17.99 48.52 57.13
C ASP A 91 -17.62 48.48 55.63
N ARG A 92 -16.84 49.46 55.15
CA ARG A 92 -16.27 49.46 53.80
C ARG A 92 -15.20 48.38 53.66
N MET A 93 -14.27 48.29 54.61
CA MET A 93 -13.19 47.29 54.57
C MET A 93 -13.72 45.85 54.59
N VAL A 94 -14.73 45.56 55.41
CA VAL A 94 -15.30 44.20 55.48
C VAL A 94 -16.00 43.81 54.18
N ARG A 95 -16.69 44.76 53.52
CA ARG A 95 -17.27 44.55 52.19
C ARG A 95 -16.19 44.27 51.14
N GLN A 96 -15.11 45.06 51.13
CA GLN A 96 -13.99 44.86 50.23
C GLN A 96 -13.30 43.50 50.44
N ASP A 97 -13.08 43.06 51.69
CA ASP A 97 -12.50 41.75 51.99
C ASP A 97 -13.39 40.60 51.47
N ARG A 98 -14.71 40.73 51.64
CA ARG A 98 -15.67 39.74 51.12
C ARG A 98 -15.67 39.68 49.59
N ASP A 99 -15.62 40.84 48.93
CA ASP A 99 -15.61 40.90 47.47
C ASP A 99 -14.27 40.40 46.90
N LEU A 100 -13.14 40.72 47.54
CA LEU A 100 -11.83 40.18 47.19
C LEU A 100 -11.77 38.65 47.32
N LYS A 101 -12.36 38.07 48.38
CA LYS A 101 -12.46 36.61 48.53
C LYS A 101 -13.24 35.97 47.38
N LYS A 102 -14.39 36.53 47.01
CA LYS A 102 -15.19 36.04 45.86
C LYS A 102 -14.42 36.11 44.56
N VAL A 103 -13.77 37.24 44.28
CA VAL A 103 -12.96 37.42 43.06
C VAL A 103 -11.78 36.45 43.04
N THR A 104 -11.17 36.18 44.20
CA THR A 104 -10.07 35.21 44.30
C THR A 104 -10.55 33.78 44.01
N GLU A 105 -11.68 33.37 44.59
CA GLU A 105 -12.30 32.07 44.32
C GLU A 105 -12.68 31.92 42.84
N GLU A 106 -13.27 32.97 42.24
CA GLU A 106 -13.63 32.97 40.83
C GLU A 106 -12.40 32.89 39.92
N ASN A 107 -11.34 33.65 40.22
CA ASN A 107 -10.08 33.58 39.47
C ASN A 107 -9.44 32.19 39.54
N LEU A 108 -9.44 31.54 40.72
CA LEU A 108 -8.95 30.17 40.86
C LEU A 108 -9.77 29.19 39.99
N ARG A 109 -11.09 29.35 39.97
CA ARG A 109 -11.98 28.53 39.13
C ARG A 109 -11.71 28.75 37.64
N LEU A 110 -11.57 30.00 37.20
CA LEU A 110 -11.28 30.34 35.82
C LEU A 110 -9.89 29.82 35.39
N HIS A 111 -8.89 29.89 36.27
CA HIS A 111 -7.58 29.31 36.01
C HIS A 111 -7.64 27.79 35.83
N ALA A 112 -8.40 27.08 36.67
CA ALA A 112 -8.61 25.64 36.51
C ALA A 112 -9.28 25.29 35.16
N GLN A 113 -10.31 26.05 34.77
CA GLN A 113 -10.98 25.87 33.47
C GLN A 113 -10.06 26.18 32.28
N GLN A 114 -9.24 27.24 32.40
CA GLN A 114 -8.27 27.59 31.36
C GLN A 114 -7.24 26.47 31.17
N GLU A 115 -6.77 25.85 32.25
CA GLU A 115 -5.81 24.76 32.19
C GLU A 115 -6.43 23.48 31.62
N GLU A 116 -7.67 23.17 31.97
CA GLU A 116 -8.42 22.06 31.36
C GLU A 116 -8.57 22.25 29.84
N LEU A 117 -8.94 23.44 29.39
CA LEU A 117 -9.06 23.76 27.96
C LEU A 117 -7.71 23.67 27.24
N ARG A 118 -6.60 24.08 27.88
CA ARG A 118 -5.26 23.90 27.31
C ARG A 118 -4.92 22.43 27.12
N GLN A 119 -5.23 21.58 28.11
CA GLN A 119 -4.99 20.14 28.01
C GLN A 119 -5.85 19.50 26.91
N GLN A 120 -7.12 19.90 26.79
CA GLN A 120 -7.99 19.43 25.71
C GLN A 120 -7.45 19.83 24.33
N LEU A 121 -7.00 21.07 24.18
CA LEU A 121 -6.42 21.56 22.94
C LEU A 121 -5.12 20.81 22.59
N GLN A 122 -4.28 20.53 23.57
CA GLN A 122 -3.05 19.76 23.36
C GLN A 122 -3.36 18.30 22.95
N ARG A 123 -4.36 17.65 23.57
CA ARG A 123 -4.80 16.30 23.17
C ARG A 123 -5.34 16.31 21.74
N ALA A 124 -6.23 17.24 21.41
CA ALA A 124 -6.80 17.36 20.06
C ALA A 124 -5.71 17.61 19.01
N ARG A 125 -4.71 18.43 19.34
CA ARG A 125 -3.56 18.65 18.46
C ARG A 125 -2.73 17.39 18.23
N SER A 126 -2.44 16.62 19.29
CA SER A 126 -1.72 15.34 19.16
C SER A 126 -2.48 14.36 18.27
N THR A 127 -3.79 14.22 18.48
CA THR A 127 -4.64 13.35 17.64
C THR A 127 -4.65 13.80 16.19
N LEU A 128 -4.74 15.11 15.93
CA LEU A 128 -4.69 15.64 14.57
C LEU A 128 -3.33 15.37 13.91
N GLU A 129 -2.23 15.54 14.63
CA GLU A 129 -0.88 15.23 14.13
C GLU A 129 -0.74 13.73 13.79
N GLU A 130 -1.30 12.83 14.59
CA GLU A 130 -1.35 11.38 14.31
C GLU A 130 -2.20 11.06 13.07
N GLU A 131 -3.37 11.67 12.93
CA GLU A 131 -4.25 11.48 11.76
C GLU A 131 -3.62 11.98 10.46
N VAL A 132 -2.90 13.12 10.51
CA VAL A 132 -2.16 13.64 9.35
C VAL A 132 -1.09 12.66 8.89
N VAL A 133 -0.32 12.09 9.84
CA VAL A 133 0.68 11.06 9.53
C VAL A 133 0.03 9.81 8.93
N ALA A 134 -1.07 9.33 9.51
CA ALA A 134 -1.81 8.19 8.99
C ALA A 134 -2.35 8.43 7.57
N HIS A 135 -2.87 9.63 7.31
CA HIS A 135 -3.32 10.04 5.98
C HIS A 135 -2.17 10.07 4.96
N ASP A 136 -1.00 10.58 5.34
CA ASP A 136 0.17 10.60 4.46
C ASP A 136 0.69 9.19 4.13
N ILE A 137 0.66 8.27 5.09
CA ILE A 137 0.96 6.85 4.86
C ILE A 137 -0.01 6.26 3.83
N LEU A 138 -1.32 6.43 4.04
CA LEU A 138 -2.34 5.94 3.11
C LEU A 138 -2.19 6.53 1.71
N LYS A 139 -1.82 7.81 1.61
CA LYS A 139 -1.56 8.48 0.33
C LYS A 139 -0.36 7.86 -0.40
N MET A 140 0.71 7.53 0.32
CA MET A 140 1.86 6.82 -0.26
C MET A 140 1.49 5.41 -0.71
N GLU A 141 0.76 4.65 0.11
CA GLU A 141 0.30 3.30 -0.24
C GLU A 141 -0.60 3.30 -1.48
N TYR A 142 -1.52 4.27 -1.57
CA TYR A 142 -2.35 4.48 -2.75
C TYR A 142 -1.51 4.77 -3.99
N GLY A 143 -0.52 5.66 -3.88
CA GLY A 143 0.40 5.97 -4.99
C GLY A 143 1.18 4.74 -5.46
N GLN A 144 1.66 3.90 -4.54
CA GLN A 144 2.32 2.64 -4.88
C GLN A 144 1.36 1.64 -5.54
N ALA A 145 0.12 1.54 -5.05
CA ALA A 145 -0.88 0.67 -5.63
C ALA A 145 -1.25 1.11 -7.06
N ALA A 146 -1.44 2.41 -7.29
CA ALA A 146 -1.70 2.98 -8.60
C ALA A 146 -0.56 2.67 -9.59
N SER A 147 0.70 2.86 -9.17
CA SER A 147 1.87 2.52 -9.99
C SER A 147 1.93 1.02 -10.32
N ARG A 148 1.62 0.12 -9.38
CA ARG A 148 1.55 -1.33 -9.66
C ARG A 148 0.46 -1.66 -10.69
N CYS A 149 -0.70 -1.03 -10.60
CA CYS A 149 -1.78 -1.22 -11.57
C CYS A 149 -1.38 -0.75 -12.97
N GLU A 150 -0.68 0.40 -13.08
CA GLU A 150 -0.17 0.91 -14.35
C GLU A 150 0.85 -0.06 -14.98
N THR A 151 1.80 -0.56 -14.19
CA THR A 151 2.78 -1.57 -14.66
C THR A 151 2.08 -2.83 -15.18
N MET A 152 1.14 -3.39 -14.41
CA MET A 152 0.38 -4.57 -14.85
C MET A 152 -0.44 -4.31 -16.11
N GLN A 153 -0.99 -3.10 -16.28
CA GLN A 153 -1.74 -2.73 -17.46
C GLN A 153 -0.84 -2.66 -18.70
N ASN A 154 0.37 -2.12 -18.55
CA ASN A 154 1.37 -2.08 -19.62
C ASN A 154 1.81 -3.50 -20.00
N GLU A 155 2.15 -4.34 -19.02
CA GLU A 155 2.50 -5.76 -19.27
C GLU A 155 1.37 -6.53 -19.97
N LEU A 156 0.12 -6.29 -19.58
CA LEU A 156 -1.04 -6.90 -20.23
C LEU A 156 -1.20 -6.41 -21.67
N GLN A 157 -0.94 -5.13 -21.94
CA GLN A 157 -1.01 -4.57 -23.28
C GLN A 157 0.12 -5.11 -24.17
N ASP A 158 1.35 -5.14 -23.68
CA ASP A 158 2.50 -5.74 -24.35
C ASP A 158 2.23 -7.23 -24.67
N GLY A 159 1.62 -7.95 -23.73
CA GLY A 159 1.21 -9.34 -23.95
C GLY A 159 0.16 -9.51 -25.06
N LYS A 160 -0.80 -8.57 -25.18
CA LYS A 160 -1.78 -8.58 -26.28
C LYS A 160 -1.12 -8.29 -27.62
N ASP A 161 -0.22 -7.31 -27.66
CA ASP A 161 0.47 -6.91 -28.89
C ASP A 161 1.39 -8.02 -29.39
N MET A 162 2.11 -8.68 -28.47
CA MET A 162 2.90 -9.87 -28.76
C MET A 162 2.03 -11.01 -29.31
N LYS A 163 0.89 -11.30 -28.65
CA LYS A 163 -0.04 -12.34 -29.12
C LYS A 163 -0.53 -12.05 -30.53
N LEU A 164 -0.92 -10.81 -30.81
CA LEU A 164 -1.38 -10.38 -32.13
C LEU A 164 -0.28 -10.47 -33.19
N ALA A 165 0.97 -10.13 -32.84
CA ALA A 165 2.12 -10.31 -33.72
C ALA A 165 2.37 -11.78 -34.06
N ILE A 166 2.27 -12.67 -33.07
CA ILE A 166 2.38 -14.13 -33.26
C ILE A 166 1.26 -14.63 -34.18
N GLU A 167 0.00 -14.27 -33.91
CA GLU A 167 -1.15 -14.68 -34.72
C GLU A 167 -1.00 -14.23 -36.19
N ASN A 168 -0.55 -12.99 -36.42
CA ASN A 168 -0.31 -12.47 -37.77
C ASN A 168 0.86 -13.18 -38.47
N SER A 169 1.92 -13.51 -37.74
CA SER A 169 3.06 -14.27 -38.27
C SER A 169 2.65 -15.68 -38.69
N TYR A 170 1.91 -16.39 -37.84
CA TYR A 170 1.36 -17.70 -38.16
C TYR A 170 0.43 -17.65 -39.37
N LYS A 171 -0.49 -16.66 -39.41
CA LYS A 171 -1.39 -16.48 -40.54
C LYS A 171 -0.64 -16.26 -41.85
N SER A 172 0.36 -15.37 -41.86
CA SER A 172 1.17 -15.10 -43.05
C SER A 172 1.98 -16.32 -43.49
N ALA A 173 2.54 -17.09 -42.55
CA ALA A 173 3.27 -18.32 -42.85
C ALA A 173 2.34 -19.39 -43.44
N LEU A 174 1.11 -19.49 -42.93
CA LEU A 174 0.11 -20.42 -43.43
C LEU A 174 -0.33 -20.04 -44.85
N GLU A 175 -0.65 -18.78 -45.09
CA GLU A 175 -1.01 -18.26 -46.42
C GLU A 175 0.12 -18.50 -47.45
N LYS A 176 1.37 -18.27 -47.04
CA LYS A 176 2.55 -18.55 -47.89
C LYS A 176 2.66 -20.05 -48.20
N SER A 177 2.51 -20.92 -47.20
CA SER A 177 2.59 -22.37 -47.39
C SER A 177 1.47 -22.90 -48.29
N GLU A 178 0.26 -22.35 -48.16
CA GLU A 178 -0.85 -22.68 -49.04
C GLU A 178 -0.59 -22.25 -50.49
N GLY A 179 -0.05 -21.05 -50.70
CA GLY A 179 0.37 -20.56 -52.02
C GLY A 179 1.45 -21.42 -52.67
N GLU A 180 2.49 -21.78 -51.92
CA GLU A 180 3.55 -22.68 -52.42
C GLU A 180 3.01 -24.08 -52.76
N LYS A 181 2.06 -24.58 -51.97
CA LYS A 181 1.38 -25.85 -52.25
C LYS A 181 0.54 -25.77 -53.53
N THR A 182 -0.19 -24.68 -53.76
CA THR A 182 -0.97 -24.49 -55.00
C THR A 182 -0.05 -24.39 -56.22
N ASP A 183 1.06 -23.67 -56.11
CA ASP A 183 2.04 -23.54 -57.19
C ASP A 183 2.70 -24.89 -57.51
N ALA A 184 3.05 -25.67 -56.48
CA ALA A 184 3.63 -27.01 -56.65
C ALA A 184 2.64 -27.98 -57.31
N LEU A 185 1.36 -27.93 -56.92
CA LEU A 185 0.30 -28.72 -57.55
C LEU A 185 0.13 -28.35 -59.03
N GLN A 186 0.12 -27.05 -59.36
CA GLN A 186 0.03 -26.60 -60.74
C GLN A 186 1.20 -27.11 -61.59
N ARG A 187 2.44 -27.03 -61.08
CA ARG A 187 3.62 -27.59 -61.78
C ARG A 187 3.55 -29.09 -61.97
N LEU A 188 3.03 -29.83 -60.99
CA LEU A 188 2.81 -31.27 -61.12
C LEU A 188 1.82 -31.58 -62.23
N THR A 189 0.70 -30.86 -62.30
CA THR A 189 -0.28 -31.03 -63.38
C THR A 189 0.31 -30.69 -64.76
N GLU A 190 1.10 -29.61 -64.87
CA GLU A 190 1.81 -29.28 -66.12
C GLU A 190 2.78 -30.40 -66.52
N MET A 191 3.56 -30.93 -65.58
CA MET A 191 4.46 -32.06 -65.82
C MET A 191 3.73 -33.34 -66.24
N GLU A 192 2.57 -33.63 -65.64
CA GLU A 192 1.70 -34.75 -66.05
C GLU A 192 1.24 -34.59 -67.50
N THR A 193 0.76 -33.39 -67.89
CA THR A 193 0.35 -33.13 -69.27
C THR A 193 1.50 -33.27 -70.27
N GLN A 194 2.69 -32.76 -69.93
CA GLN A 194 3.89 -32.92 -70.75
C GLN A 194 4.30 -34.39 -70.87
N HIS A 195 4.17 -35.17 -69.79
CA HIS A 195 4.46 -36.60 -69.81
C HIS A 195 3.51 -37.35 -70.75
N ASP A 196 2.21 -37.08 -70.67
CA ASP A 196 1.20 -37.68 -71.52
C ASP A 196 1.42 -37.34 -73.01
N ASP A 197 1.75 -36.09 -73.32
CA ASP A 197 2.11 -35.65 -74.67
C ASP A 197 3.34 -36.40 -75.19
N THR A 198 4.38 -36.50 -74.37
CA THR A 198 5.62 -37.22 -74.71
C THR A 198 5.33 -38.71 -74.93
N LEU A 199 4.47 -39.30 -74.10
CA LEU A 199 4.05 -40.69 -74.22
C LEU A 199 3.30 -40.92 -75.55
N GLY A 200 2.43 -39.99 -75.95
CA GLY A 200 1.77 -39.98 -77.25
C GLY A 200 2.76 -39.92 -78.42
N GLN A 201 3.77 -39.04 -78.35
CA GLN A 201 4.83 -38.95 -79.36
C GLN A 201 5.65 -40.25 -79.45
N VAL A 202 6.03 -40.84 -78.31
CA VAL A 202 6.74 -42.12 -78.26
C VAL A 202 5.93 -43.23 -78.92
N GLN A 203 4.61 -43.28 -78.68
CA GLN A 203 3.73 -44.26 -79.33
C GLN A 203 3.68 -44.06 -80.85
N GLN A 204 3.62 -42.82 -81.33
CA GLN A 204 3.66 -42.53 -82.78
C GLN A 204 5.00 -42.94 -83.40
N LEU A 205 6.12 -42.60 -82.77
CA LEU A 205 7.46 -43.02 -83.21
C LEU A 205 7.59 -44.54 -83.23
N LYS A 206 7.08 -45.24 -82.23
CA LYS A 206 7.07 -46.70 -82.17
C LYS A 206 6.34 -47.30 -83.39
N LYS A 207 5.15 -46.77 -83.74
CA LYS A 207 4.41 -47.18 -84.95
C LYS A 207 5.19 -46.90 -86.24
N MET A 208 5.88 -45.77 -86.33
CA MET A 208 6.75 -45.46 -87.49
C MET A 208 7.94 -46.41 -87.59
N VAL A 209 8.59 -46.72 -86.48
CA VAL A 209 9.70 -47.67 -86.43
C VAL A 209 9.24 -49.06 -86.86
N GLU A 210 8.09 -49.54 -86.38
CA GLU A 210 7.50 -50.82 -86.83
C GLU A 210 7.25 -50.83 -88.35
N LYS A 211 6.71 -49.74 -88.90
CA LYS A 211 6.50 -49.59 -90.35
C LYS A 211 7.82 -49.61 -91.14
N LEU A 212 8.84 -48.90 -90.65
CA LEU A 212 10.18 -48.90 -91.25
C LEU A 212 10.83 -50.27 -91.16
N GLN A 213 10.71 -50.99 -90.05
CA GLN A 213 11.20 -52.36 -89.89
C GLN A 213 10.52 -53.31 -90.89
N LEU A 214 9.20 -53.21 -91.09
CA LEU A 214 8.47 -53.95 -92.12
C LEU A 214 9.00 -53.64 -93.53
N GLN A 215 9.27 -52.37 -93.81
CA GLN A 215 9.79 -51.93 -95.11
C GLN A 215 11.25 -52.39 -95.32
N ASP A 216 12.07 -52.38 -94.27
CA ASP A 216 13.45 -52.87 -94.30
C ASP A 216 13.50 -54.39 -94.46
N ALA A 217 12.60 -55.13 -93.78
CA ALA A 217 12.42 -56.56 -93.98
C ALA A 217 12.02 -56.88 -95.43
N ARG A 218 11.08 -56.12 -96.00
CA ARG A 218 10.67 -56.26 -97.40
C ARG A 218 11.83 -55.98 -98.37
N ARG A 219 12.60 -54.90 -98.15
CA ARG A 219 13.81 -54.59 -98.94
C ARG A 219 14.88 -55.66 -98.83
N ARG A 220 15.09 -56.25 -97.64
CA ARG A 220 16.02 -57.38 -97.47
C ARG A 220 15.55 -58.62 -98.22
N GLN A 221 14.25 -58.90 -98.24
CA GLN A 221 13.69 -60.00 -99.01
C GLN A 221 13.86 -59.76 -100.52
N GLU A 222 13.59 -58.56 -101.01
CA GLU A 222 13.84 -58.16 -102.41
C GLU A 222 15.33 -58.25 -102.77
N ASN A 223 16.23 -57.76 -101.91
CA ASN A 223 17.66 -57.88 -102.11
C ASN A 223 18.14 -59.34 -102.07
N GLN A 224 17.59 -60.19 -101.20
CA GLN A 224 17.86 -61.63 -101.21
C GLN A 224 17.35 -62.29 -102.50
N TYR A 225 16.22 -61.84 -103.04
CA TYR A 225 15.70 -62.30 -104.32
C TYR A 225 16.58 -61.86 -105.49
N LEU A 226 17.08 -60.63 -105.47
CA LEU A 226 18.02 -60.09 -106.46
C LEU A 226 19.40 -60.76 -106.34
N GLN A 227 19.87 -61.05 -105.13
CA GLN A 227 21.12 -61.76 -104.90
C GLN A 227 21.00 -63.23 -105.31
N ALA A 228 19.86 -63.89 -105.08
CA ALA A 228 19.55 -65.21 -105.62
C ALA A 228 19.41 -65.20 -107.16
N SER A 229 18.93 -64.10 -107.75
CA SER A 229 18.89 -63.89 -109.20
C SER A 229 20.27 -63.64 -109.82
N LEU A 230 21.20 -63.02 -109.07
CA LEU A 230 22.57 -62.76 -109.53
C LEU A 230 23.50 -63.97 -109.31
N PHE A 231 23.24 -64.82 -108.32
CA PHE A 231 24.03 -66.04 -108.04
C PHE A 231 23.56 -67.30 -108.80
N SER A 232 22.65 -67.17 -109.76
CA SER A 232 22.29 -68.26 -110.67
C SER A 232 23.08 -68.25 -111.99
N LYS A 233 24.06 -67.35 -112.16
CA LYS A 233 25.09 -67.43 -113.19
C LYS A 233 26.47 -67.12 -112.62
N ASP A 234 27.36 -68.06 -112.90
CA ASP A 234 28.81 -68.04 -112.73
C ASP A 234 29.39 -68.44 -111.36
N ALA A 235 29.84 -69.70 -111.39
CA ALA A 235 30.87 -70.27 -110.56
C ALA A 235 32.24 -69.60 -110.79
N GLY A 236 33.06 -69.58 -109.74
CA GLY A 236 34.49 -69.84 -109.86
C GLY A 236 35.43 -68.68 -109.51
N MET A 237 36.15 -68.87 -108.38
CA MET A 237 37.60 -68.60 -108.15
C MET A 237 38.06 -67.12 -108.31
N GLU A 238 38.99 -66.54 -107.55
CA GLU A 238 40.20 -67.04 -106.91
C GLU A 238 40.82 -65.96 -105.96
N LYS A 239 41.98 -66.30 -105.40
CA LYS A 239 42.77 -65.77 -104.27
C LYS A 239 43.40 -64.36 -104.36
N LEU A 240 43.49 -63.71 -103.17
CA LEU A 240 44.63 -62.98 -102.51
C LEU A 240 45.24 -61.72 -103.19
N PRO A 241 46.12 -60.89 -102.55
CA PRO A 241 46.38 -60.53 -101.13
C PRO A 241 46.48 -58.98 -100.88
N GLY A 242 46.74 -58.52 -99.63
CA GLY A 242 47.62 -57.35 -99.42
C GLY A 242 47.15 -56.15 -98.56
N LYS A 243 47.67 -56.13 -97.31
CA LYS A 243 48.33 -55.02 -96.59
C LYS A 243 47.62 -53.71 -96.16
N GLN A 244 47.61 -53.55 -94.82
CA GLN A 244 48.17 -52.46 -93.98
C GLN A 244 47.61 -51.02 -94.02
N GLY A 245 47.40 -50.48 -92.80
CA GLY A 245 47.23 -49.07 -92.46
C GLY A 245 46.13 -48.86 -91.40
N ALA A 246 46.36 -49.17 -90.12
CA ALA A 246 46.94 -48.28 -89.10
C ALA A 246 46.15 -46.98 -88.84
N SER A 247 45.35 -46.99 -87.77
CA SER A 247 45.19 -45.85 -86.85
C SER A 247 44.44 -46.27 -85.57
N LYS A 248 45.20 -46.50 -84.50
CA LYS A 248 44.79 -46.36 -83.08
C LYS A 248 44.60 -44.86 -82.78
N PRO A 249 43.97 -44.41 -81.67
CA PRO A 249 44.09 -44.97 -80.31
C PRO A 249 42.72 -44.94 -79.56
N THR A 250 42.50 -45.18 -78.26
CA THR A 250 43.35 -45.31 -77.06
C THR A 250 42.52 -46.06 -76.01
N ALA A 251 43.17 -46.85 -75.17
CA ALA A 251 42.62 -47.29 -73.90
C ALA A 251 42.58 -46.13 -72.89
N GLY A 252 41.53 -46.05 -72.09
CA GLY A 252 41.45 -45.22 -70.87
C GLY A 252 40.24 -45.67 -70.05
N ARG A 253 40.44 -46.60 -69.11
CA ARG A 253 40.73 -46.38 -67.68
C ARG A 253 39.44 -46.23 -66.85
N LEU A 254 39.25 -47.21 -65.97
CA LEU A 254 38.48 -47.15 -64.73
C LEU A 254 38.66 -45.81 -63.99
N LEU A 255 37.61 -45.37 -63.28
CA LEU A 255 37.54 -44.62 -62.00
C LEU A 255 36.07 -44.14 -61.92
N MET A 256 35.19 -44.67 -61.07
CA MET A 256 35.14 -44.49 -59.60
C MET A 256 35.68 -43.13 -59.17
N ASN A 257 34.76 -42.16 -59.07
CA ASN A 257 34.76 -41.08 -58.08
C ASN A 257 33.30 -41.02 -57.61
N GLY A 258 32.96 -41.24 -56.34
CA GLY A 258 33.69 -40.77 -55.18
C GLY A 258 32.91 -39.59 -54.67
N ARG A 259 32.02 -39.86 -53.70
CA ARG A 259 31.43 -38.87 -52.81
C ARG A 259 32.54 -37.93 -52.34
N GLY A 260 32.43 -36.65 -52.67
CA GLY A 260 33.16 -35.61 -51.98
C GLY A 260 32.53 -35.43 -50.61
N LEU A 261 33.16 -36.01 -49.59
CA LEU A 261 33.16 -35.43 -48.26
C LEU A 261 34.01 -34.16 -48.33
N SER A 262 33.40 -33.04 -47.94
CA SER A 262 34.13 -31.95 -47.30
C SER A 262 33.58 -31.86 -45.88
N GLU A 263 34.27 -32.53 -44.96
CA GLU A 263 34.42 -32.02 -43.60
C GLU A 263 35.15 -30.68 -43.68
N ILE A 264 34.55 -29.64 -43.10
CA ILE A 264 35.29 -28.55 -42.48
C ILE A 264 34.75 -28.43 -41.07
N ASP A 265 35.63 -28.75 -40.13
CA ASP A 265 35.55 -28.44 -38.71
C ASP A 265 35.27 -26.96 -38.46
N ALA A 266 34.35 -26.68 -37.53
CA ALA A 266 34.46 -25.59 -36.55
C ALA A 266 33.33 -25.70 -35.51
N GLU A 267 33.64 -26.35 -34.38
CA GLU A 267 33.24 -25.84 -33.05
C GLU A 267 33.98 -24.50 -32.76
N PRO A 268 33.69 -23.70 -31.71
CA PRO A 268 32.65 -23.77 -30.67
C PRO A 268 32.01 -22.37 -30.38
N GLU A 269 31.43 -22.22 -29.16
CA GLU A 269 30.96 -21.02 -28.44
C GLU A 269 29.42 -20.91 -28.40
N LEU A 270 28.71 -21.33 -27.34
CA LEU A 270 28.80 -20.87 -25.93
C LEU A 270 29.01 -19.35 -25.84
N VAL A 271 27.92 -18.60 -25.63
CA VAL A 271 27.73 -17.56 -24.58
C VAL A 271 26.51 -16.68 -24.88
N ALA A 272 25.62 -16.58 -23.87
CA ALA A 272 24.67 -15.50 -23.50
C ALA A 272 23.61 -15.04 -24.54
N PHE A 273 22.33 -14.89 -24.19
CA PHE A 273 21.71 -14.40 -22.95
C PHE A 273 20.54 -15.28 -22.47
#